data_AF-A0A392TBY2-F1
#
_entry.id   AF-A0A392TBY2-F1
#
_cell.length_a   1.000
_cell.length_b   1.000
_cell.length_c   1.000
_cell.angle_alpha   90.00
_cell.angle_beta   90.00
_cell.angle_gamma   90.00
#
_symmetry.space_group_name_H-M   'P 1'
#
loop_
_entity.id
_entity.type
_entity.pdbx_description
1 polymer ?
#
loop_
_entity_poly.entity_id
_entity_poly.type
_entity_poly.pdbx_seq_one_letter_code
_entity_poly.pdbx_strand_id
1 'polypeptide(L)' 'MWYRVLVARYGEMAGRLADGGRSGSVWWREVAKIRDGENVFGGGWFADSIERRVGNGADTFFWTDPWLGGVPLSVR' A
#
# COMPACT_ATOMS: atom_id res chain seq x y z
N MET A 1 -1.77 -8.82 -1.17
CA MET A 1 -2.07 -9.24 -2.56
C MET A 1 -2.07 -8.07 -3.54
N TRP A 2 -2.75 -6.95 -3.25
CA TRP A 2 -2.87 -5.80 -4.15
C TRP A 2 -1.57 -5.09 -4.53
N TYR A 3 -0.58 -5.03 -3.64
CA TYR A 3 0.70 -4.38 -3.96
C TYR A 3 1.37 -4.96 -5.21
N ARG A 4 1.44 -6.30 -5.33
CA ARG A 4 2.03 -6.97 -6.51
C ARG A 4 1.27 -6.65 -7.80
N VAL A 5 -0.06 -6.55 -7.71
CA VAL A 5 -0.91 -6.16 -8.85
C VAL A 5 -0.60 -4.74 -9.29
N LEU A 6 -0.43 -3.82 -8.34
CA LEU A 6 -0.08 -2.43 -8.63
C LEU A 6 1.33 -2.32 -9.23
N VAL A 7 2.30 -3.08 -8.72
CA VAL A 7 3.67 -3.10 -9.27
C VAL A 7 3.68 -3.64 -10.69
N ALA A 8 2.95 -4.72 -10.97
CA ALA A 8 2.85 -5.26 -12.33
C ALA A 8 2.22 -4.26 -13.32
N ARG A 9 1.27 -3.43 -12.85
CA ARG A 9 0.55 -2.47 -13.69
C ARG A 9 1.31 -1.16 -13.90
N TYR A 10 1.94 -0.63 -12.86
CA TYR A 10 2.49 0.73 -12.87
C TYR A 10 4.02 0.77 -12.78
N GLY A 11 4.65 -0.32 -12.34
CA GLY A 11 6.08 -0.40 -12.08
C GLY A 11 6.44 0.02 -10.65
N GLU A 12 7.70 -0.17 -10.30
CA GLU A 12 8.27 0.12 -9.00
C GLU A 12 9.71 0.62 -9.16
N MET A 13 10.11 1.59 -8.34
CA MET A 13 11.47 2.06 -8.24
C MET A 13 11.83 2.22 -6.76
N ALA A 14 12.90 1.56 -6.31
CA ALA A 14 13.42 1.63 -4.93
C ALA A 14 12.37 1.34 -3.84
N GLY A 15 11.54 0.30 -3.98
CA GLY A 15 10.50 -0.03 -3.00
C GLY A 15 9.19 0.74 -3.18
N ARG A 16 9.16 1.72 -4.10
CA ARG A 16 8.05 2.66 -4.27
C ARG A 16 7.36 2.43 -5.62
N LEU A 17 6.03 2.32 -5.58
CA LEU A 17 5.20 2.26 -6.77
C LEU A 17 5.42 3.49 -7.66
N ALA A 18 5.65 3.28 -8.95
CA ALA A 18 5.77 4.39 -9.89
C ALA A 18 4.41 5.09 -10.11
N ASP A 19 4.47 6.35 -10.55
CA ASP A 19 3.29 7.17 -10.85
C ASP A 19 2.55 6.72 -12.14
N GLY A 20 3.08 5.70 -12.83
CA GLY A 20 2.56 5.16 -14.07
C GLY A 20 2.78 6.04 -15.31
N GLY A 21 3.45 7.19 -15.17
CA GLY A 21 3.75 8.13 -16.23
C GLY A 21 2.53 8.51 -17.09
N ARG A 22 2.76 8.69 -18.40
CA ARG A 22 1.71 9.03 -19.38
C ARG A 22 0.71 7.89 -19.65
N SER A 23 1.09 6.65 -19.35
CA SER A 23 0.22 5.47 -19.46
C SER A 23 -0.71 5.28 -18.26
N GLY A 24 -0.46 5.99 -17.15
CA GLY A 24 -1.27 5.94 -15.94
C GLY A 24 -2.61 6.67 -16.12
N SER A 25 -3.66 6.15 -15.48
CA SER A 25 -4.92 6.89 -15.42
C SER A 25 -4.74 8.20 -14.66
N VAL A 26 -5.55 9.21 -14.99
CA VAL A 26 -5.55 10.49 -14.25
C VAL A 26 -5.76 10.25 -12.76
N TRP A 27 -6.69 9.35 -12.42
CA TRP A 27 -6.93 8.95 -11.03
C TRP A 27 -5.68 8.40 -10.34
N TRP A 28 -4.91 7.51 -10.98
CA TRP A 28 -3.70 6.95 -10.38
C TRP A 28 -2.63 8.01 -10.15
N ARG A 29 -2.47 8.94 -11.09
CA ARG A 29 -1.53 10.07 -10.95
C ARG A 29 -1.90 10.96 -9.76
N GLU A 30 -3.18 11.25 -9.54
CA GLU A 30 -3.60 12.03 -8.36
C GLU A 30 -3.37 11.25 -7.05
N VAL A 31 -3.61 9.94 -7.04
CA VAL A 31 -3.25 9.08 -5.88
C VAL A 31 -1.75 9.10 -5.60
N ALA A 32 -0.90 9.04 -6.63
CA ALA A 32 0.54 9.13 -6.49
C ALA A 32 0.98 10.47 -5.90
N LYS A 33 0.39 11.60 -6.35
CA LYS A 33 0.66 12.93 -5.79
C LYS A 33 0.31 13.04 -4.31
N ILE A 34 -0.86 12.51 -3.91
CA ILE A 34 -1.29 12.50 -2.51
C ILE A 34 -0.31 11.70 -1.65
N ARG A 35 0.08 10.50 -2.11
CA ARG A 35 1.08 9.65 -1.45
C ARG A 35 2.43 10.35 -1.35
N ASP A 36 2.81 11.11 -2.37
CA ASP A 36 4.12 11.76 -2.46
C ASP A 36 4.16 13.11 -1.75
N GLY A 37 3.01 13.57 -1.24
CA GLY A 37 2.88 14.83 -0.52
C GLY A 37 3.07 16.04 -1.42
N GLU A 38 2.90 15.89 -2.74
CA GLU A 38 3.02 17.01 -3.68
C GLU A 38 1.94 18.06 -3.39
N ASN A 39 2.34 19.34 -3.46
CA ASN A 39 1.47 20.51 -3.28
C ASN A 39 0.96 20.79 -1.86
N VAL A 40 1.62 20.27 -0.81
CA VAL A 40 1.28 20.59 0.59
C VAL A 40 2.47 21.20 1.34
N PHE A 41 2.30 22.41 1.85
CA PHE A 41 3.27 23.07 2.72
C PHE A 41 3.28 22.38 4.09
N GLY A 42 4.39 21.75 4.45
CA GLY A 42 4.57 21.10 5.77
C GLY A 42 4.81 19.59 5.73
N GLY A 43 4.78 18.96 4.55
CA GLY A 43 4.97 17.51 4.40
C GLY A 43 3.69 16.79 3.96
N GLY A 44 3.78 15.46 3.78
CA GLY A 44 2.70 14.65 3.24
C GLY A 44 1.62 14.31 4.25
N TRP A 45 0.61 15.19 4.39
CA TRP A 45 -0.55 15.00 5.30
C TRP A 45 -1.15 13.59 5.25
N PHE A 46 -1.15 12.96 4.06
CA PHE A 46 -1.69 11.62 3.87
C PHE A 46 -0.88 10.56 4.61
N ALA A 47 0.45 10.65 4.56
CA ALA A 47 1.30 9.74 5.32
C ALA A 47 1.09 9.93 6.83
N ASP A 48 0.94 11.18 7.27
CA ASP A 48 0.71 11.52 8.69
C ASP A 48 -0.67 11.09 9.18
N SER A 49 -1.65 10.99 8.27
CA SER A 49 -3.05 10.67 8.60
C SER A 49 -3.38 9.17 8.46
N ILE A 50 -2.48 8.36 7.92
CA ILE A 50 -2.71 6.93 7.69
C ILE A 50 -2.10 6.10 8.82
N GLU A 51 -2.93 5.32 9.49
CA GLU A 51 -2.50 4.32 10.47
C GLU A 51 -2.73 2.90 9.93
N ARG A 52 -1.75 2.02 10.09
CA ARG A 52 -1.89 0.60 9.74
C ARG A 52 -2.37 -0.18 10.97
N ARG A 53 -3.64 -0.56 10.98
CA ARG A 53 -4.21 -1.42 12.02
C ARG A 53 -4.55 -2.79 11.45
N VAL A 54 -3.91 -3.83 11.98
CA VAL A 54 -4.24 -5.22 11.68
C VAL A 54 -5.28 -5.77 12.68
N GLY A 55 -5.29 -5.26 13.92
CA GLY A 55 -6.18 -5.74 14.97
C GLY A 55 -5.76 -7.09 15.55
N ASN A 56 -6.58 -7.66 16.43
CA ASN A 56 -6.31 -8.93 17.12
C ASN A 56 -6.75 -10.18 16.33
N GLY A 57 -7.27 -10.01 15.12
CA GLY A 57 -7.75 -11.11 14.28
C GLY A 57 -9.21 -11.50 14.43
N ALA A 58 -9.99 -10.82 15.29
CA ALA A 58 -11.43 -11.09 15.39
C ALA A 58 -12.16 -10.80 14.07
N ASP A 59 -11.82 -9.70 13.41
CA ASP A 59 -12.48 -9.23 12.19
C ASP A 59 -11.66 -9.48 10.91
N THR A 60 -10.55 -10.21 11.01
CA THR A 60 -9.60 -10.36 9.90
C THR A 60 -8.84 -11.67 9.99
N PHE A 61 -8.75 -12.37 8.86
CA PHE A 61 -8.01 -13.63 8.74
C PHE A 61 -6.48 -13.46 8.71
N PHE A 62 -5.97 -12.24 8.89
CA PHE A 62 -4.54 -11.97 8.77
C PHE A 62 -3.67 -12.87 9.67
N TRP A 63 -4.14 -13.24 10.86
CA TRP A 63 -3.34 -14.07 11.77
C TRP A 63 -3.52 -15.57 11.54
N THR A 64 -4.67 -15.97 11.00
CA THR A 64 -5.07 -17.38 10.85
C THR A 64 -4.75 -17.95 9.47
N ASP A 65 -4.77 -17.12 8.43
CA ASP A 65 -4.51 -17.58 7.07
C ASP A 65 -3.04 -18.01 6.92
N PRO A 66 -2.77 -19.12 6.20
CA PRO A 66 -1.42 -19.55 5.91
C PRO A 66 -0.73 -18.54 4.98
N TRP A 67 0.35 -17.92 5.46
CA TRP A 67 1.18 -17.02 4.65
C TRP A 67 2.31 -17.77 3.94
N LEU A 68 3.45 -17.11 3.76
CA LEU A 68 4.67 -17.72 3.24
C LEU A 68 5.13 -18.82 4.20
N GLY A 69 5.26 -20.04 3.67
CA GLY A 69 5.60 -21.23 4.45
C GLY A 69 4.39 -22.03 4.94
N GLY A 70 3.16 -21.58 4.68
CA GLY A 70 1.95 -22.36 4.98
C GLY A 70 1.61 -22.45 6.47
N VAL A 71 2.21 -21.60 7.31
CA VAL A 71 1.96 -21.55 8.75
C VAL A 71 1.26 -20.23 9.09
N PRO A 72 0.21 -20.24 9.96
CA PRO A 72 -0.40 -19.02 10.49
C PRO A 72 0.59 -18.18 11.30
N LEU A 73 0.30 -16.89 11.45
CA LEU A 73 1.13 -15.97 12.24
C LEU A 73 0.70 -15.89 13.71
N SER A 74 -0.42 -16.50 14.08
CA SER A 74 -0.85 -16.60 15.48
C SER A 74 -0.07 -17.68 16.24
N VAL A 75 0.17 -17.40 17.53
CA VAL A 75 0.61 -18.43 18.48
C VAL A 75 -0.62 -19.21 18.93
N ARG A 76 -0.47 -20.52 19.08
CA ARG A 76 -1.52 -21.40 19.58
C ARG A 76 -1.68 -21.31 21.09
#